data_AF-A0A367RV19-F1
#
_entry.id   AF-A0A367RV19-F1
#
_cell.length_a   1.000
_cell.length_b   1.000
_cell.length_c   1.000
_cell.angle_alpha   90.00
_cell.angle_beta   90.00
_cell.angle_gamma   90.00
#
_symmetry.space_group_name_H-M   'P 1'
#
loop_
_entity.id
_entity.type
_entity.pdbx_description
1 polymer ?
#
loop_
_entity_poly.entity_id
_entity_poly.type
_entity_poly.pdbx_seq_one_letter_code
_entity_poly.pdbx_strand_id
1 'polypeptide(L)'
;MRALINQSLIGLAILSMTAVLSQPVKAEVIAGQSGNVRAEISYDKPEEYQYKNVRLQIIRASQTVLDKKLPQESEYDRPVGVFTDNKLPVLDLDGNKESEVIADFFTGGAHCCTYSLIYRYNSQSKQYNQTRHEWGNGGYRLQDLDKDGLPEFDSQDDRFAYAFTAYAASGYPLQIWQYRQGKMIDVTRRYSKLIYSHAAEQWQTYIQARQQGDDGKGFLASYLADKYLLGQGQDGWQRVQQAYKKSDRTKFFADLRKFLRETGYIR
;
A
#
# COMPACT_ATOMS: atom_id res chain seq x y z
N MET A 1 -24.50 71.56 -61.83
CA MET A 1 -25.90 71.10 -61.97
C MET A 1 -25.87 69.58 -61.94
N ARG A 2 -26.59 68.98 -60.98
CA ARG A 2 -26.86 67.54 -60.77
C ARG A 2 -25.71 66.63 -60.28
N ALA A 3 -25.76 66.40 -58.97
CA ALA A 3 -25.21 65.27 -58.26
C ALA A 3 -25.92 63.96 -58.65
N LEU A 4 -25.17 62.86 -58.67
CA LEU A 4 -25.71 61.50 -58.53
C LEU A 4 -24.81 60.77 -57.53
N ILE A 5 -25.39 60.52 -56.36
CA ILE A 5 -24.88 59.73 -55.25
C ILE A 5 -25.17 58.27 -55.59
N ASN A 6 -24.16 57.40 -55.53
CA ASN A 6 -24.37 55.96 -55.47
C ASN A 6 -23.76 55.45 -54.16
N GLN A 7 -24.65 55.10 -53.23
CA GLN A 7 -24.29 54.52 -51.94
C GLN A 7 -23.92 53.06 -52.14
N SER A 8 -22.71 52.66 -51.74
CA SER A 8 -22.37 51.26 -51.52
C SER A 8 -22.18 51.06 -50.02
N LEU A 9 -23.18 50.43 -49.39
CA LEU A 9 -23.13 49.93 -48.03
C LEU A 9 -22.20 48.71 -48.00
N ILE A 10 -20.98 48.89 -47.49
CA ILE A 10 -20.11 47.77 -47.10
C ILE A 10 -20.54 47.37 -45.68
N GLY A 11 -21.34 46.31 -45.58
CA GLY A 11 -21.66 45.69 -44.30
C GLY A 11 -20.44 44.97 -43.73
N LEU A 12 -19.88 45.47 -42.64
CA LEU A 12 -18.92 44.73 -41.82
C LEU A 12 -19.66 43.59 -41.10
N ALA A 13 -19.50 42.36 -41.55
CA ALA A 13 -19.88 41.18 -40.78
C ALA A 13 -18.86 40.97 -39.65
N ILE A 14 -19.23 41.34 -38.43
CA ILE A 14 -18.45 41.03 -37.22
C ILE A 14 -18.64 39.54 -36.94
N LEU A 15 -17.64 38.73 -37.29
CA LEU A 15 -17.55 37.34 -36.85
C LEU A 15 -17.24 37.32 -35.35
N SER A 16 -18.28 37.14 -34.54
CA SER A 16 -18.16 36.86 -33.12
C SER A 16 -17.57 35.45 -32.93
N MET A 17 -16.25 35.35 -32.77
CA MET A 17 -15.62 34.13 -32.27
C MET A 17 -16.00 33.95 -30.81
N THR A 18 -16.99 33.10 -30.53
CA THR A 18 -17.20 32.55 -29.20
C THR A 18 -16.05 31.60 -28.88
N ALA A 19 -15.04 32.12 -28.16
CA ALA A 19 -14.03 31.27 -27.56
C ALA A 19 -14.71 30.37 -26.52
N VAL A 20 -14.87 29.09 -26.85
CA VAL A 20 -15.24 28.07 -25.86
C VAL A 20 -14.03 27.91 -24.94
N LEU A 21 -14.04 28.59 -23.80
CA LEU A 21 -13.10 28.35 -22.72
C LEU A 21 -13.36 26.94 -22.18
N SER A 22 -12.56 25.98 -22.62
CA SER A 22 -12.48 24.67 -21.96
C SER A 22 -12.01 24.91 -20.53
N GLN A 23 -12.88 24.66 -19.55
CA GLN A 23 -12.45 24.63 -18.16
C GLN A 23 -11.37 23.55 -18.05
N PRO A 24 -10.18 23.85 -17.50
CA PRO A 24 -9.20 22.81 -17.25
C PRO A 24 -9.85 21.78 -16.33
N VAL A 25 -9.78 20.50 -16.72
CA VAL A 25 -10.15 19.39 -15.83
C VAL A 25 -9.36 19.61 -14.54
N LYS A 26 -10.08 19.87 -13.44
CA LYS A 26 -9.46 20.14 -12.15
C LYS A 26 -8.87 18.83 -11.66
N ALA A 27 -7.55 18.68 -11.79
CA ALA A 27 -6.85 17.52 -11.26
C ALA A 27 -7.17 17.37 -9.76
N GLU A 28 -7.53 16.17 -9.35
CA GLU A 28 -7.66 15.84 -7.94
C GLU A 28 -6.26 15.78 -7.31
N VAL A 29 -6.14 16.16 -6.04
CA VAL A 29 -4.86 16.24 -5.35
C VAL A 29 -4.95 15.58 -3.97
N ILE A 30 -4.01 14.67 -3.71
CA ILE A 30 -3.72 14.13 -2.38
C ILE A 30 -2.40 14.74 -1.92
N ALA A 31 -2.39 15.36 -0.74
CA ALA A 31 -1.24 16.12 -0.27
C ALA A 31 -0.87 15.81 1.18
N GLY A 32 0.38 16.10 1.51
CA GLY A 32 0.91 16.02 2.86
C GLY A 32 2.12 16.92 3.05
N GLN A 33 2.40 17.26 4.29
CA GLN A 33 3.52 18.13 4.64
C GLN A 33 4.04 17.82 6.04
N SER A 34 5.36 17.86 6.19
CA SER A 34 6.04 17.89 7.48
C SER A 34 7.31 18.71 7.37
N GLY A 35 7.49 19.65 8.30
CA GLY A 35 8.60 20.60 8.28
C GLY A 35 8.67 21.36 6.95
N ASN A 36 9.83 21.27 6.29
CA ASN A 36 10.09 21.93 5.00
C ASN A 36 9.76 21.05 3.77
N VAL A 37 9.24 19.84 3.96
CA VAL A 37 8.88 18.90 2.89
C VAL A 37 7.36 18.89 2.71
N ARG A 38 6.90 19.23 1.51
CA ARG A 38 5.51 19.07 1.07
C ARG A 38 5.49 18.16 -0.15
N ALA A 39 4.52 17.26 -0.21
CA ALA A 39 4.34 16.38 -1.35
C ALA A 39 2.88 16.34 -1.80
N GLU A 40 2.70 16.21 -3.10
CA GLU A 40 1.40 16.24 -3.76
C GLU A 40 1.36 15.19 -4.86
N ILE A 41 0.33 14.34 -4.82
CA ILE A 41 -0.03 13.50 -5.95
C ILE A 41 -1.22 14.13 -6.65
N SER A 42 -1.06 14.46 -7.93
CA SER A 42 -2.15 14.94 -8.78
C SER A 42 -2.51 13.90 -9.84
N TYR A 43 -3.78 13.85 -10.22
CA TYR A 43 -4.27 12.93 -11.25
C TYR A 43 -5.57 13.42 -11.90
N ASP A 44 -5.81 12.93 -13.12
CA ASP A 44 -7.08 13.06 -13.82
C ASP A 44 -7.95 11.84 -13.53
N LYS A 45 -9.23 12.06 -13.26
CA LYS A 45 -10.22 11.01 -13.02
C LYS A 45 -11.34 11.09 -14.06
N PRO A 46 -11.12 10.59 -15.28
CA PRO A 46 -12.10 10.71 -16.37
C PRO A 46 -13.38 9.90 -16.09
N GLU A 47 -13.27 8.78 -15.39
CA GLU A 47 -14.37 7.88 -15.04
C GLU A 47 -14.18 7.32 -13.63
N GLU A 48 -15.21 6.67 -13.09
CA GLU A 48 -15.11 5.98 -11.81
C GLU A 48 -14.02 4.89 -11.90
N TYR A 49 -13.12 4.87 -10.91
CA TYR A 49 -11.96 3.96 -10.83
C TYR A 49 -10.85 4.11 -11.88
N GLN A 50 -11.00 4.99 -12.89
CA GLN A 50 -9.94 5.27 -13.86
C GLN A 50 -9.12 6.50 -13.46
N TYR A 51 -7.80 6.36 -13.46
CA TYR A 51 -6.85 7.38 -13.05
C TYR A 51 -5.81 7.55 -14.15
N LYS A 52 -5.61 8.78 -14.61
CA LYS A 52 -4.65 9.12 -15.66
C LYS A 52 -3.75 10.25 -15.20
N ASN A 53 -2.60 10.36 -15.86
CA ASN A 53 -1.62 11.42 -15.60
C ASN A 53 -1.20 11.56 -14.13
N VAL A 54 -1.15 10.43 -13.41
CA VAL A 54 -0.75 10.41 -12.00
C VAL A 54 0.68 10.92 -11.86
N ARG A 55 0.86 11.97 -11.08
CA ARG A 55 2.12 12.71 -10.96
C ARG A 55 2.41 13.02 -9.50
N LEU A 56 3.64 12.79 -9.07
CA LEU A 56 4.14 13.19 -7.75
C LEU A 56 5.03 14.41 -7.88
N GLN A 57 4.71 15.44 -7.11
CA GLN A 57 5.58 16.58 -6.86
C GLN A 57 6.05 16.56 -5.40
N ILE A 58 7.35 16.75 -5.18
CA ILE A 58 7.92 16.98 -3.84
C ILE A 58 8.62 18.34 -3.84
N ILE A 59 8.15 19.19 -2.93
CA ILE A 59 8.61 20.56 -2.72
C ILE A 59 9.38 20.60 -1.40
N ARG A 60 10.64 21.03 -1.46
CA ARG A 60 11.50 21.20 -0.29
C ARG A 60 11.93 22.65 -0.17
N ALA A 61 11.67 23.29 0.97
CA ALA A 61 11.98 24.71 1.20
C ALA A 61 11.51 25.62 0.04
N SER A 62 10.26 25.43 -0.39
CA SER A 62 9.63 26.15 -1.50
C SER A 62 10.25 25.94 -2.89
N GLN A 63 11.15 24.97 -3.04
CA GLN A 63 11.70 24.56 -4.34
C GLN A 63 11.17 23.17 -4.71
N THR A 64 10.67 23.01 -5.93
CA THR A 64 10.33 21.69 -6.46
C THR A 64 11.62 20.91 -6.72
N VAL A 65 11.81 19.82 -5.98
CA VAL A 65 12.99 18.95 -6.07
C VAL A 65 12.68 17.67 -6.85
N LEU A 66 11.44 17.16 -6.74
CA LEU A 66 10.96 16.05 -7.54
C LEU A 66 9.68 16.48 -8.25
N ASP A 67 9.58 16.17 -9.53
CA ASP A 67 8.35 16.31 -10.29
C ASP A 67 8.30 15.22 -11.37
N LYS A 68 7.52 14.16 -11.11
CA LYS A 68 7.62 12.90 -11.87
C LYS A 68 6.24 12.28 -12.10
N LYS A 69 6.00 11.84 -13.34
CA LYS A 69 4.88 10.93 -13.64
C LYS A 69 5.13 9.59 -12.97
N LEU A 70 4.19 9.14 -12.15
CA LEU A 70 4.31 7.87 -11.46
C LEU A 70 4.01 6.71 -12.41
N PRO A 71 4.69 5.56 -12.24
CA PRO A 71 4.35 4.37 -13.01
C PRO A 71 2.94 3.91 -12.62
N GLN A 72 2.14 3.57 -13.62
CA GLN A 72 0.85 2.91 -13.44
C GLN A 72 0.87 1.61 -14.23
N GLU A 73 0.53 0.49 -13.60
CA GLU A 73 0.44 -0.81 -14.27
C GLU A 73 -0.76 -0.89 -15.22
N SER A 74 -1.83 -0.16 -14.89
CA SER A 74 -3.02 0.04 -15.72
C SER A 74 -3.70 1.36 -15.37
N GLU A 75 -4.75 1.75 -16.07
CA GLU A 75 -5.55 2.94 -15.69
C GLU A 75 -6.33 2.77 -14.38
N TYR A 76 -6.37 1.56 -13.81
CA TYR A 76 -6.95 1.29 -12.49
C TYR A 76 -5.94 1.37 -11.35
N ASP A 77 -4.64 1.40 -11.68
CA ASP A 77 -3.56 1.58 -10.73
C ASP A 77 -3.52 3.03 -10.26
N ARG A 78 -3.84 3.23 -8.99
CA ARG A 78 -4.23 4.55 -8.49
C ARG A 78 -3.63 4.84 -7.13
N PRO A 79 -3.35 6.12 -6.84
CA PRO A 79 -2.99 6.50 -5.49
C PRO A 79 -4.18 6.23 -4.56
N VAL A 80 -3.91 5.60 -3.43
CA VAL A 80 -4.91 5.36 -2.38
C VAL A 80 -4.52 6.16 -1.16
N GLY A 81 -5.24 7.24 -0.90
CA GLY A 81 -5.12 7.95 0.37
C GLY A 81 -5.75 7.19 1.55
N VAL A 82 -6.27 5.98 1.30
CA VAL A 82 -7.14 5.22 2.21
C VAL A 82 -6.40 4.68 3.43
N PHE A 83 -5.09 4.45 3.37
CA PHE A 83 -4.34 4.02 4.55
C PHE A 83 -4.14 5.15 5.58
N THR A 84 -4.38 6.42 5.18
CA THR A 84 -4.14 7.61 6.03
C THR A 84 -5.13 8.76 5.77
N ASP A 85 -6.44 8.50 5.87
CA ASP A 85 -7.50 9.54 5.85
C ASP A 85 -7.44 10.50 4.64
N ASN A 86 -7.12 9.98 3.46
CA ASN A 86 -6.92 10.74 2.23
C ASN A 86 -5.78 11.78 2.27
N LYS A 87 -4.74 11.53 3.06
CA LYS A 87 -3.52 12.33 3.09
C LYS A 87 -2.34 11.56 2.52
N LEU A 88 -1.30 12.30 2.15
CA LEU A 88 -0.02 11.71 1.78
C LEU A 88 0.89 11.70 3.01
N PRO A 89 1.34 10.55 3.54
CA PRO A 89 2.23 10.54 4.69
C PRO A 89 3.56 11.22 4.37
N VAL A 90 3.92 12.22 5.19
CA VAL A 90 5.22 12.89 5.15
C VAL A 90 5.76 12.94 6.58
N LEU A 91 6.75 12.11 6.88
CA LEU A 91 7.24 11.89 8.24
C LEU A 91 8.64 11.27 8.24
N ASP A 92 9.41 11.47 9.32
CA ASP A 92 10.71 10.84 9.53
C ASP A 92 10.51 9.37 9.93
N LEU A 93 10.93 8.45 9.07
CA LEU A 93 10.78 7.00 9.28
C LEU A 93 12.03 6.34 9.86
N ASP A 94 13.20 6.97 9.75
CA ASP A 94 14.48 6.38 10.16
C ASP A 94 15.27 7.18 11.21
N GLY A 95 14.69 8.26 11.72
CA GLY A 95 15.20 9.06 12.84
C GLY A 95 16.28 10.06 12.46
N ASN A 96 16.43 10.35 11.16
CA ASN A 96 17.46 11.26 10.65
C ASN A 96 17.02 12.74 10.63
N LYS A 97 15.79 13.03 11.10
CA LYS A 97 15.10 14.34 11.09
C LYS A 97 14.75 14.88 9.70
N GLU A 98 14.89 14.08 8.66
CA GLU A 98 14.43 14.38 7.32
C GLU A 98 13.26 13.48 6.95
N SER A 99 12.11 14.11 6.69
CA SER A 99 10.89 13.39 6.39
C SER A 99 10.98 12.63 5.05
N GLU A 100 10.63 11.36 5.08
CA GLU A 100 10.26 10.60 3.90
C GLU A 100 8.83 10.92 3.44
N VAL A 101 8.56 10.68 2.17
CA VAL A 101 7.21 10.72 1.59
C VAL A 101 6.78 9.31 1.24
N ILE A 102 5.61 8.88 1.71
CA ILE A 102 5.03 7.59 1.35
C ILE A 102 3.89 7.83 0.38
N ALA A 103 3.99 7.26 -0.82
CA ALA A 103 2.93 7.31 -1.82
C ALA A 103 2.33 5.91 -1.96
N ASP A 104 1.11 5.73 -1.43
CA ASP A 104 0.41 4.46 -1.43
C ASP A 104 -0.44 4.28 -2.68
N PHE A 105 -0.44 3.06 -3.21
CA PHE A 105 -1.10 2.70 -4.45
C PHE A 105 -1.92 1.42 -4.31
N PHE A 106 -2.88 1.29 -5.20
CA PHE A 106 -3.67 0.09 -5.40
C PHE A 106 -3.83 -0.17 -6.89
N THR A 107 -3.40 -1.35 -7.37
CA THR A 107 -3.39 -1.63 -8.82
C THR A 107 -4.79 -1.82 -9.42
N GLY A 108 -5.83 -1.96 -8.60
CA GLY A 108 -7.23 -2.04 -9.03
C GLY A 108 -7.81 -3.45 -9.21
N GLY A 109 -7.14 -4.49 -8.70
CA GLY A 109 -7.65 -5.87 -8.72
C GLY A 109 -8.85 -6.14 -7.79
N ALA A 110 -9.46 -7.32 -7.90
CA ALA A 110 -10.59 -7.73 -7.04
C ALA A 110 -10.19 -8.07 -5.60
N HIS A 111 -8.97 -8.58 -5.42
CA HIS A 111 -8.29 -8.82 -4.16
C HIS A 111 -6.81 -8.45 -4.37
N CYS A 112 -6.11 -8.04 -3.32
CA CYS A 112 -4.69 -7.65 -3.28
C CYS A 112 -4.29 -6.50 -4.20
N CYS A 113 -3.00 -6.15 -4.07
CA CYS A 113 -2.20 -5.26 -4.90
C CYS A 113 -2.09 -3.84 -4.36
N THR A 114 -1.99 -3.72 -3.04
CA THR A 114 -1.58 -2.49 -2.40
C THR A 114 -0.06 -2.46 -2.27
N TYR A 115 0.54 -1.31 -2.55
CA TYR A 115 1.99 -1.12 -2.48
C TYR A 115 2.31 0.33 -2.14
N SER A 116 3.51 0.58 -1.61
CA SER A 116 4.01 1.94 -1.37
C SER A 116 5.23 2.23 -2.24
N LEU A 117 5.33 3.47 -2.69
CA LEU A 117 6.56 4.09 -3.15
C LEU A 117 7.04 5.07 -2.08
N ILE A 118 8.15 4.74 -1.42
CA ILE A 118 8.73 5.52 -0.32
C ILE A 118 9.89 6.33 -0.88
N TYR A 119 9.80 7.66 -0.76
CA TYR A 119 10.78 8.60 -1.27
C TYR A 119 11.61 9.19 -0.13
N ARG A 120 12.93 9.01 -0.22
CA ARG A 120 13.91 9.53 0.73
C ARG A 120 14.86 10.50 0.06
N TYR A 121 15.05 11.67 0.67
CA TYR A 121 15.98 12.66 0.15
C TYR A 121 17.44 12.21 0.37
N ASN A 122 18.25 12.29 -0.67
CA ASN A 122 19.68 12.11 -0.60
C ASN A 122 20.36 13.50 -0.68
N SER A 123 20.94 13.94 0.44
CA SER A 123 21.58 15.25 0.54
C SER A 123 22.84 15.40 -0.32
N GLN A 124 23.53 14.31 -0.65
CA GLN A 124 24.72 14.33 -1.50
C GLN A 124 24.37 14.58 -2.96
N SER A 125 23.38 13.85 -3.50
CA SER A 125 22.92 14.03 -4.88
C SER A 125 21.89 15.13 -5.04
N LYS A 126 21.30 15.61 -3.94
CA LYS A 126 20.16 16.53 -3.88
C LYS A 126 18.93 16.00 -4.64
N GLN A 127 18.76 14.68 -4.65
CA GLN A 127 17.66 13.99 -5.34
C GLN A 127 16.91 13.06 -4.38
N TYR A 128 15.70 12.66 -4.76
CA TYR A 128 14.96 11.63 -4.03
C TYR A 128 15.28 10.23 -4.59
N ASN A 129 15.59 9.31 -3.68
CA ASN A 129 15.65 7.88 -3.97
C ASN A 129 14.30 7.24 -3.65
N GLN A 130 13.91 6.24 -4.43
CA GLN A 130 12.63 5.54 -4.30
C GLN A 130 12.85 4.09 -3.86
N THR A 131 12.08 3.65 -2.88
CA THR A 131 11.94 2.25 -2.48
C THR A 131 10.50 1.82 -2.71
N ARG A 132 10.28 0.71 -3.44
CA ARG A 132 8.95 0.10 -3.60
C ARG A 132 8.79 -1.04 -2.59
N HIS A 133 7.64 -1.13 -1.95
CA HIS A 133 7.30 -2.24 -1.06
C HIS A 133 5.88 -2.73 -1.34
N GLU A 134 5.74 -4.04 -1.48
CA GLU A 134 4.45 -4.69 -1.76
C GLU A 134 3.78 -5.09 -0.45
N TRP A 135 2.53 -4.67 -0.25
CA TRP A 135 1.72 -5.04 0.92
C TRP A 135 0.66 -6.09 0.60
N GLY A 136 0.38 -6.31 -0.69
CA GLY A 136 -0.59 -7.31 -1.12
C GLY A 136 -2.01 -6.98 -0.65
N ASN A 137 -2.66 -7.92 0.02
CA ASN A 137 -4.01 -7.79 0.58
C ASN A 137 -4.06 -7.07 1.92
N GLY A 138 -3.01 -7.20 2.74
CA GLY A 138 -3.03 -6.78 4.13
C GLY A 138 -2.90 -5.26 4.32
N GLY A 139 -2.26 -4.57 3.38
CA GLY A 139 -1.89 -3.17 3.56
C GLY A 139 -0.96 -3.01 4.77
N TYR A 140 -0.97 -1.82 5.38
CA TYR A 140 -0.26 -1.59 6.64
C TYR A 140 -0.96 -0.51 7.47
N ARG A 141 -0.58 -0.41 8.75
CA ARG A 141 -0.80 0.76 9.60
C ARG A 141 0.53 1.29 10.11
N LEU A 142 0.73 2.60 10.10
CA LEU A 142 1.89 3.21 10.75
C LEU A 142 1.62 3.39 12.24
N GLN A 143 2.45 2.77 13.07
CA GLN A 143 2.35 2.86 14.53
C GLN A 143 3.74 2.78 15.14
N ASP A 144 4.02 3.63 16.14
CA ASP A 144 5.20 3.49 16.99
C ASP A 144 4.92 2.40 18.03
N LEU A 145 5.26 1.16 17.68
CA LEU A 145 4.87 -0.04 18.43
C LEU A 145 5.76 -0.24 19.66
N ASP A 146 7.02 0.19 19.61
CA ASP A 146 7.97 0.08 20.73
C ASP A 146 8.20 1.39 21.51
N LYS A 147 7.57 2.49 21.08
CA LYS A 147 7.62 3.83 21.71
C LYS A 147 9.00 4.48 21.62
N ASP A 148 9.75 4.19 20.56
CA ASP A 148 11.06 4.80 20.31
C ASP A 148 10.97 6.17 19.59
N GLY A 149 9.76 6.59 19.22
CA GLY A 149 9.48 7.83 18.50
C GLY A 149 9.53 7.70 16.98
N LEU A 150 9.79 6.50 16.45
CA LEU A 150 9.74 6.18 15.03
C LEU A 150 8.60 5.18 14.76
N PRO A 151 7.92 5.28 13.61
CA PRO A 151 6.85 4.36 13.30
C PRO A 151 7.38 3.05 12.69
N GLU A 152 6.70 1.96 13.03
CA GLU A 152 6.69 0.70 12.30
C GLU A 152 5.51 0.61 11.35
N PHE A 153 5.69 -0.18 10.29
CA PHE A 153 4.60 -0.64 9.43
C PHE A 153 4.07 -1.96 9.99
N ASP A 154 2.93 -1.89 10.68
CA ASP A 154 2.15 -3.03 11.17
C ASP A 154 1.32 -3.61 10.01
N SER A 155 1.72 -4.79 9.53
CA SER A 155 1.24 -5.42 8.30
C SER A 155 1.09 -6.94 8.46
N GLN A 156 0.82 -7.65 7.37
CA GLN A 156 0.58 -9.09 7.32
C GLN A 156 1.28 -9.72 6.11
N ASP A 157 1.67 -11.00 6.23
CA ASP A 157 2.37 -11.72 5.17
C ASP A 157 1.43 -12.21 4.07
N ASP A 158 1.32 -11.42 3.00
CA ASP A 158 0.42 -11.70 1.88
C ASP A 158 0.72 -13.02 1.14
N ARG A 159 1.91 -13.60 1.32
CA ARG A 159 2.27 -14.88 0.68
C ARG A 159 1.35 -16.03 1.12
N PHE A 160 0.61 -15.87 2.21
CA PHE A 160 -0.39 -16.83 2.67
C PHE A 160 -1.73 -16.74 1.93
N ALA A 161 -1.98 -15.66 1.17
CA ALA A 161 -3.15 -15.55 0.30
C ALA A 161 -3.22 -16.76 -0.63
N TYR A 162 -4.34 -17.48 -0.62
CA TYR A 162 -4.57 -18.65 -1.48
C TYR A 162 -3.61 -19.84 -1.31
N ALA A 163 -2.62 -19.77 -0.41
CA ALA A 163 -1.58 -20.79 -0.30
C ALA A 163 -2.12 -22.15 0.16
N PHE A 164 -3.16 -22.14 1.00
CA PHE A 164 -3.72 -23.36 1.61
C PHE A 164 -5.22 -23.53 1.43
N THR A 165 -5.94 -22.45 1.14
CA THR A 165 -7.41 -22.42 1.04
C THR A 165 -7.84 -21.23 0.18
N ALA A 166 -9.15 -21.01 -0.01
CA ALA A 166 -9.66 -19.83 -0.69
C ALA A 166 -9.29 -18.54 0.07
N TYR A 167 -9.22 -17.41 -0.65
CA TYR A 167 -8.88 -16.11 -0.08
C TYR A 167 -9.63 -15.76 1.20
N ALA A 168 -10.96 -15.88 1.19
CA ALA A 168 -11.81 -15.53 2.33
C ALA A 168 -11.53 -16.37 3.60
N ALA A 169 -10.90 -17.54 3.45
CA ALA A 169 -10.52 -18.43 4.53
C ALA A 169 -9.01 -18.42 4.82
N SER A 170 -8.25 -17.56 4.14
CA SER A 170 -6.79 -17.44 4.35
C SER A 170 -6.52 -16.65 5.62
N GLY A 171 -5.64 -17.19 6.47
CA GLY A 171 -5.05 -16.46 7.59
C GLY A 171 -3.67 -15.94 7.18
N TYR A 172 -3.32 -14.75 7.64
CA TYR A 172 -2.06 -14.10 7.31
C TYR A 172 -1.26 -13.86 8.59
N PRO A 173 0.00 -14.35 8.70
CA PRO A 173 0.86 -14.06 9.83
C PRO A 173 1.17 -12.57 9.96
N LEU A 174 1.46 -12.14 11.18
CA LEU A 174 1.91 -10.78 11.46
C LEU A 174 3.25 -10.50 10.76
N GLN A 175 3.37 -9.34 10.13
CA GLN A 175 4.64 -8.80 9.63
C GLN A 175 4.80 -7.35 10.06
N ILE A 176 5.92 -7.06 10.73
CA ILE A 176 6.25 -5.71 11.17
C ILE A 176 7.53 -5.28 10.48
N TRP A 177 7.48 -4.15 9.79
CA TRP A 177 8.61 -3.59 9.06
C TRP A 177 9.07 -2.27 9.66
N GLN A 178 10.38 -2.06 9.69
CA GLN A 178 11.00 -0.76 9.92
C GLN A 178 11.64 -0.28 8.62
N TYR A 179 11.46 1.00 8.31
CA TYR A 179 12.24 1.65 7.26
C TYR A 179 13.53 2.20 7.85
N ARG A 180 14.68 1.84 7.29
CA ARG A 180 15.97 2.38 7.69
C ARG A 180 16.83 2.67 6.47
N GLN A 181 17.20 3.93 6.26
CA GLN A 181 18.16 4.37 5.24
C GLN A 181 17.87 3.83 3.83
N GLY A 182 16.61 3.87 3.39
CA GLY A 182 16.23 3.38 2.06
C GLY A 182 15.75 1.93 2.01
N LYS A 183 15.74 1.20 3.12
CA LYS A 183 15.43 -0.24 3.14
C LYS A 183 14.27 -0.55 4.06
N MET A 184 13.38 -1.43 3.60
CA MET A 184 12.37 -2.08 4.43
C MET A 184 13.00 -3.30 5.10
N ILE A 185 12.99 -3.33 6.42
CA ILE A 185 13.60 -4.38 7.23
C ILE A 185 12.49 -5.08 8.02
N ASP A 186 12.33 -6.38 7.81
CA ASP A 186 11.43 -7.21 8.63
C ASP A 186 12.01 -7.33 10.04
N VAL A 187 11.30 -6.73 10.99
CA VAL A 187 11.66 -6.71 12.41
C VAL A 187 10.66 -7.48 13.28
N THR A 188 9.74 -8.23 12.66
CA THR A 188 8.62 -8.90 13.32
C THR A 188 9.03 -9.65 14.59
N ARG A 189 10.14 -10.40 14.53
CA ARG A 189 10.65 -11.20 15.66
C ARG A 189 11.01 -10.40 16.92
N ARG A 190 11.19 -9.07 16.82
CA ARG A 190 11.41 -8.19 17.99
C ARG A 190 10.13 -8.00 18.82
N TYR A 191 8.96 -8.22 18.23
CA TYR A 191 7.65 -7.95 18.84
C TYR A 191 6.97 -9.24 19.33
N SER A 192 7.68 -10.04 20.13
CA SER A 192 7.19 -11.34 20.60
C SER A 192 5.82 -11.29 21.29
N LYS A 193 5.51 -10.20 22.01
CA LYS A 193 4.19 -10.00 22.63
C LYS A 193 3.07 -9.86 21.57
N LEU A 194 3.32 -9.10 20.50
CA LEU A 194 2.35 -8.94 19.41
C LEU A 194 2.18 -10.25 18.64
N ILE A 195 3.28 -10.95 18.34
CA ILE A 195 3.23 -12.26 17.71
C ILE A 195 2.44 -13.26 18.56
N TYR A 196 2.64 -13.27 19.88
CA TYR A 196 1.89 -14.15 20.79
C TYR A 196 0.39 -13.84 20.77
N SER A 197 0.01 -12.57 20.85
CA SER A 197 -1.39 -12.15 20.76
C SER A 197 -2.01 -12.52 19.41
N HIS A 198 -1.29 -12.29 18.32
CA HIS A 198 -1.75 -12.64 16.98
C HIS A 198 -1.90 -14.16 16.79
N ALA A 199 -0.97 -14.97 17.31
CA ALA A 199 -1.12 -16.43 17.31
C ALA A 199 -2.37 -16.87 18.09
N ALA A 200 -2.66 -16.24 19.23
CA ALA A 200 -3.87 -16.53 19.98
C ALA A 200 -5.13 -16.16 19.18
N GLU A 201 -5.13 -15.01 18.49
CA GLU A 201 -6.20 -14.58 17.59
C GLU A 201 -6.42 -15.58 16.45
N GLN A 202 -5.37 -15.97 15.72
CA GLN A 202 -5.45 -16.96 14.65
C GLN A 202 -6.03 -18.29 15.13
N TRP A 203 -5.71 -18.71 16.36
CA TRP A 203 -6.31 -19.89 16.96
C TRP A 203 -7.80 -19.73 17.27
N GLN A 204 -8.23 -18.57 17.77
CA GLN A 204 -9.64 -18.29 18.01
C GLN A 204 -10.43 -18.23 16.69
N THR A 205 -9.88 -17.56 15.68
CA THR A 205 -10.47 -17.50 14.34
C THR A 205 -10.60 -18.89 13.72
N TYR A 206 -9.60 -19.76 13.90
CA TYR A 206 -9.71 -21.18 13.55
C TYR A 206 -10.92 -21.85 14.21
N ILE A 207 -11.12 -21.68 15.53
CA ILE A 207 -12.26 -22.28 16.25
C ILE A 207 -13.59 -21.77 15.69
N GLN A 208 -13.70 -20.46 15.44
CA GLN A 208 -14.91 -19.84 14.93
C GLN A 208 -15.22 -20.30 13.49
N ALA A 209 -14.22 -20.31 12.62
CA ALA A 209 -14.36 -20.78 11.24
C ALA A 209 -14.86 -22.23 11.18
N ARG A 210 -14.35 -23.09 12.07
CA ARG A 210 -14.81 -24.48 12.22
C ARG A 210 -16.28 -24.60 12.60
N GLN A 211 -16.78 -23.71 13.47
CA GLN A 211 -18.19 -23.68 13.86
C GLN A 211 -19.09 -23.25 12.69
N GLN A 212 -18.55 -22.49 11.75
CA GLN A 212 -19.23 -22.01 10.54
C GLN A 212 -19.10 -22.96 9.34
N GLY A 213 -18.46 -24.12 9.52
CA GLY A 213 -18.35 -25.17 8.50
C GLY A 213 -17.08 -25.11 7.65
N ASP A 214 -16.22 -24.11 7.82
CA ASP A 214 -14.88 -24.07 7.21
C ASP A 214 -13.95 -25.10 7.88
N ASP A 215 -12.90 -25.56 7.18
CA ASP A 215 -11.97 -26.53 7.75
C ASP A 215 -10.87 -25.91 8.64
N GLY A 216 -10.72 -24.59 8.56
CA GLY A 216 -9.87 -23.72 9.34
C GLY A 216 -8.39 -23.77 8.99
N LYS A 217 -7.99 -24.43 7.89
CA LYS A 217 -6.56 -24.68 7.64
C LYS A 217 -5.74 -23.43 7.33
N GLY A 218 -6.35 -22.40 6.75
CA GLY A 218 -5.69 -21.11 6.51
C GLY A 218 -5.24 -20.44 7.80
N PHE A 219 -6.13 -20.39 8.79
CA PHE A 219 -5.82 -19.84 10.13
C PHE A 219 -4.82 -20.70 10.90
N LEU A 220 -4.88 -22.03 10.77
CA LEU A 220 -3.86 -22.91 11.37
C LEU A 220 -2.47 -22.74 10.74
N ALA A 221 -2.40 -22.47 9.44
CA ALA A 221 -1.14 -22.18 8.76
C ALA A 221 -0.53 -20.87 9.28
N SER A 222 -1.34 -19.82 9.40
CA SER A 222 -0.93 -18.54 9.96
C SER A 222 -0.45 -18.66 11.41
N TYR A 223 -1.27 -19.30 12.25
CA TYR A 223 -0.92 -19.63 13.63
C TYR A 223 0.44 -20.31 13.75
N LEU A 224 0.70 -21.32 12.91
CA LEU A 224 1.96 -22.05 12.98
C LEU A 224 3.16 -21.17 12.61
N ALA A 225 3.00 -20.27 11.64
CA ALA A 225 4.04 -19.33 11.25
C ALA A 225 4.44 -18.43 12.43
N ASP A 226 3.46 -17.86 13.15
CA ASP A 226 3.71 -17.08 14.37
C ASP A 226 4.42 -17.90 15.45
N LYS A 227 4.00 -19.17 15.62
CA LYS A 227 4.67 -20.07 16.56
C LYS A 227 6.14 -20.29 16.19
N TYR A 228 6.48 -20.33 14.90
CA TYR A 228 7.89 -20.35 14.47
C TYR A 228 8.61 -19.03 14.75
N LEU A 229 7.96 -17.88 14.55
CA LEU A 229 8.54 -16.58 14.91
C LEU A 229 8.85 -16.49 16.41
N LEU A 230 8.06 -17.15 17.26
CA LEU A 230 8.26 -17.24 18.71
C LEU A 230 9.28 -18.31 19.15
N GLY A 231 9.86 -19.09 18.23
CA GLY A 231 10.71 -20.23 18.56
C GLY A 231 9.96 -21.44 19.13
N GLN A 232 8.64 -21.49 18.96
CA GLN A 232 7.72 -22.50 19.50
C GLN A 232 7.15 -23.42 18.41
N GLY A 233 7.87 -23.60 17.30
CA GLY A 233 7.38 -24.35 16.13
C GLY A 233 7.01 -25.81 16.43
N GLN A 234 7.75 -26.49 17.32
CA GLN A 234 7.44 -27.88 17.71
C GLN A 234 6.10 -28.00 18.45
N ASP A 235 5.88 -27.14 19.44
CA ASP A 235 4.60 -27.04 20.17
C ASP A 235 3.46 -26.66 19.22
N GLY A 236 3.70 -25.67 18.35
CA GLY A 236 2.75 -25.29 17.30
C GLY A 236 2.33 -26.47 16.41
N TRP A 237 3.30 -27.28 15.95
CA TRP A 237 3.01 -28.46 15.13
C TRP A 237 2.20 -29.51 15.87
N GLN A 238 2.55 -29.82 17.12
CA GLN A 238 1.79 -30.79 17.92
C GLN A 238 0.32 -30.37 18.00
N ARG A 239 0.08 -29.08 18.27
CA ARG A 239 -1.28 -28.54 18.37
C ARG A 239 -2.02 -28.54 17.02
N VAL A 240 -1.37 -28.14 15.92
CA VAL A 240 -1.95 -28.19 14.57
C VAL A 240 -2.31 -29.62 14.16
N GLN A 241 -1.43 -30.58 14.42
CA GLN A 241 -1.67 -32.00 14.12
C GLN A 241 -2.80 -32.59 14.96
N GLN A 242 -2.96 -32.15 16.20
CA GLN A 242 -4.09 -32.54 17.05
C GLN A 242 -5.41 -31.94 16.54
N ALA A 243 -5.42 -30.69 16.09
CA ALA A 243 -6.62 -30.00 15.62
C ALA A 243 -7.08 -30.43 14.22
N TYR A 244 -6.17 -30.54 13.24
CA TYR A 244 -6.56 -30.78 11.85
C TYR A 244 -6.65 -32.27 11.53
N LYS A 245 -7.88 -32.78 11.45
CA LYS A 245 -8.20 -34.21 11.23
C LYS A 245 -8.88 -34.53 9.89
N LYS A 246 -8.91 -33.58 8.95
CA LYS A 246 -9.49 -33.80 7.62
C LYS A 246 -8.66 -34.81 6.79
N SER A 247 -9.26 -35.36 5.74
CA SER A 247 -8.65 -36.42 4.93
C SER A 247 -7.40 -35.96 4.17
N ASP A 248 -7.29 -34.67 3.84
CA ASP A 248 -6.15 -34.04 3.17
C ASP A 248 -4.99 -33.68 4.10
N ARG A 249 -5.08 -33.96 5.42
CA ARG A 249 -4.09 -33.56 6.45
C ARG A 249 -2.64 -33.89 6.09
N THR A 250 -2.38 -35.04 5.47
CA THR A 250 -1.03 -35.46 5.10
C THR A 250 -0.43 -34.52 4.05
N LYS A 251 -1.22 -34.16 3.04
CA LYS A 251 -0.82 -33.20 2.01
C LYS A 251 -0.67 -31.81 2.59
N PHE A 252 -1.67 -31.34 3.35
CA PHE A 252 -1.63 -30.03 4.00
C PHE A 252 -0.38 -29.85 4.87
N PHE A 253 -0.04 -30.82 5.72
CA PHE A 253 1.15 -30.72 6.58
C PHE A 253 2.47 -30.72 5.79
N ALA A 254 2.55 -31.49 4.69
CA ALA A 254 3.72 -31.50 3.83
C ALA A 254 3.90 -30.14 3.12
N ASP A 255 2.82 -29.62 2.55
CA ASP A 255 2.81 -28.33 1.85
C ASP A 255 3.14 -27.19 2.82
N LEU A 256 2.52 -27.16 4.01
CA LEU A 256 2.75 -26.14 5.03
C LEU A 256 4.21 -26.14 5.51
N ARG A 257 4.80 -27.32 5.75
CA ARG A 257 6.21 -27.40 6.15
C ARG A 257 7.15 -26.89 5.06
N LYS A 258 6.89 -27.25 3.80
CA LYS A 258 7.68 -26.78 2.66
C LYS A 258 7.57 -25.26 2.55
N PHE A 259 6.35 -24.75 2.55
CA PHE A 259 6.05 -23.33 2.44
C PHE A 259 6.74 -22.50 3.54
N LEU A 260 6.63 -22.91 4.81
CA LEU A 260 7.26 -22.20 5.93
C LEU A 260 8.80 -22.19 5.87
N ARG A 261 9.42 -23.19 5.22
CA ARG A 261 10.85 -23.19 4.96
C ARG A 261 11.22 -22.23 3.83
N GLU A 262 10.50 -22.28 2.72
CA GLU A 262 10.74 -21.42 1.54
C GLU A 262 10.51 -19.94 1.86
N THR A 263 9.60 -19.64 2.79
CA THR A 263 9.27 -18.28 3.21
C THR A 263 10.08 -17.78 4.42
N GLY A 264 10.97 -18.61 4.98
CA GLY A 264 11.94 -18.20 6.02
C GLY A 264 11.41 -18.18 7.46
N TYR A 265 10.28 -18.83 7.74
CA TYR A 265 9.78 -19.03 9.11
C TYR A 265 10.57 -20.14 9.82
N ILE A 266 10.83 -21.24 9.11
CA ILE A 266 11.70 -22.31 9.58
C ILE A 266 13.15 -21.94 9.22
N ARG A 267 13.98 -21.78 10.26
CA ARG A 267 15.43 -21.60 10.11
C ARG A 267 16.15 -22.93 10.21
#